data_AF-A0A3N5PSW2-F1
#
_entry.id   AF-A0A3N5PSW2-F1
#
_cell.length_a   1.000
_cell.length_b   1.000
_cell.length_c   1.000
_cell.angle_alpha   90.00
_cell.angle_beta   90.00
_cell.angle_gamma   90.00
#
_symmetry.space_group_name_H-M   'P 1'
#
loop_
_entity.id
_entity.type
_entity.pdbx_description
1 polymer ?
#
loop_
_entity_poly.entity_id
_entity_poly.type
_entity_poly.pdbx_seq_one_letter_code
_entity_poly.pdbx_strand_id
1 'polypeptide(L)'
;MGNALMSAVSGLEAHQRMLDVAGDNLSNVNTTAFKSSRVSFASLLSETIKEASQPTATSGGTNPMQVGSGVAVASVDRDMTQGSMLSTGQPLDMAIDGAGYFVLNNGQTDLYTRVGTFAVDSQYYLVDPSTGYRVQRIGAEGVAEGFQDPSSNDIRIPYDIALPAKQTSSISYTGNLSADDTKASTNVISSGQQYTKGGAVVSTDTLLTEMDQASKLGTGDVLEITGTRADGTLVSANFTINAASTFRQYSSLMNYTAGGANATAATVLSSLDQATALTAGDKFEIAGTDSNGTSVLGTYTYAAGDTIQDMLDSINSTYSGATASIVGGQLVLTDDVAGASKTTFALTYDGAGTFTLPNEFDMTTAGAKGSTVGDLMKFITNAYSNPDDPLDKWSTASIVNGEIQLTDGEAGYSKTDISMALTPTDPSHTLELPNYFTIDAAGGEAVKTTNVQIFDSQGNAHELSASFVKTDKPNTWDMVLTSITGDVNVVTRRIEGITFLADGSFGGMGSTNPTFEMSFAHDPTNIRSITLDFGVIGEFNGLSQFGGTSTTASSGQDGYASGSLSTLSVSREGVLVGVFTNGV
;
A
#
# COMPACT_ATOMS: atom_id res chain seq x y z
N MET A 1 -47.03 89.31 16.95
CA MET A 1 -47.03 88.55 15.67
C MET A 1 -45.68 87.92 15.33
N GLY A 2 -44.53 88.46 15.78
CA GLY A 2 -43.20 87.87 15.49
C GLY A 2 -43.02 86.40 15.93
N ASN A 3 -43.48 86.04 17.14
CA ASN A 3 -43.29 84.68 17.68
C ASN A 3 -44.09 83.60 16.90
N ALA A 4 -45.24 83.94 16.33
CA ALA A 4 -46.03 83.01 15.53
C ALA A 4 -45.37 82.72 14.15
N LEU A 5 -44.75 83.73 13.55
CA LEU A 5 -44.00 83.58 12.30
C LEU A 5 -42.73 82.74 12.51
N MET A 6 -42.00 82.94 13.62
CA MET A 6 -40.82 82.14 13.94
C MET A 6 -41.16 80.67 14.24
N SER A 7 -42.27 80.41 14.93
CA SER A 7 -42.76 79.04 15.16
C SER A 7 -43.21 78.37 13.86
N ALA A 8 -43.84 79.11 12.94
CA ALA A 8 -44.23 78.59 11.62
C ALA A 8 -43.03 78.30 10.70
N VAL A 9 -42.02 79.18 10.69
CA VAL A 9 -40.77 78.98 9.91
C VAL A 9 -40.00 77.78 10.43
N SER A 10 -39.83 77.63 11.76
CA SER A 10 -39.14 76.48 12.34
C SER A 10 -39.85 75.14 12.04
N GLY A 11 -41.18 75.13 12.01
CA GLY A 11 -41.96 73.96 11.56
C GLY A 11 -41.74 73.61 10.08
N LEU A 12 -41.68 74.62 9.20
CA LEU A 12 -41.46 74.41 7.76
C LEU A 12 -40.04 73.89 7.48
N GLU A 13 -39.02 74.44 8.15
CA GLU A 13 -37.64 73.94 8.06
C GLU A 13 -37.51 72.50 8.58
N ALA A 14 -38.16 72.17 9.70
CA ALA A 14 -38.18 70.81 10.24
C ALA A 14 -38.84 69.82 9.27
N HIS A 15 -39.95 70.20 8.62
CA HIS A 15 -40.60 69.38 7.59
C HIS A 15 -39.76 69.26 6.32
N GLN A 16 -39.03 70.29 5.91
CA GLN A 16 -38.11 70.20 4.78
C GLN A 16 -37.03 69.14 5.05
N ARG A 17 -36.42 69.15 6.23
CA ARG A 17 -35.43 68.11 6.62
C ARG A 17 -36.02 66.71 6.65
N MET A 18 -37.27 66.57 7.09
CA MET A 18 -37.98 65.29 7.05
C MET A 18 -38.19 64.80 5.61
N LEU A 19 -38.57 65.69 4.71
CA LEU A 19 -38.77 65.37 3.29
C LEU A 19 -37.44 65.01 2.60
N ASP A 20 -36.34 65.68 2.94
CA ASP A 20 -35.01 65.35 2.42
C ASP A 20 -34.62 63.91 2.81
N VAL A 21 -34.79 63.54 4.08
CA VAL A 21 -34.50 62.18 4.58
C VAL A 21 -35.45 61.13 3.97
N ALA A 22 -36.73 61.46 3.81
CA ALA A 22 -37.68 60.57 3.16
C ALA A 22 -37.35 60.36 1.67
N GLY A 23 -36.91 61.42 0.97
CA GLY A 23 -36.43 61.36 -0.40
C GLY A 23 -35.18 60.51 -0.56
N ASP A 24 -34.21 60.66 0.34
CA ASP A 24 -32.99 59.83 0.37
C ASP A 24 -33.32 58.34 0.59
N ASN A 25 -34.19 58.03 1.57
CA ASN A 25 -34.64 56.66 1.82
C ASN A 25 -35.35 56.04 0.61
N LEU A 26 -36.22 56.80 -0.06
CA LEU A 26 -36.96 56.32 -1.23
C LEU A 26 -36.02 56.09 -2.43
N SER A 27 -35.04 56.97 -2.63
CA SER A 27 -34.07 56.86 -3.73
C SER A 27 -33.17 55.63 -3.61
N ASN A 28 -32.87 55.21 -2.37
CA ASN A 28 -31.97 54.10 -2.07
C ASN A 28 -32.71 52.79 -1.72
N VAL A 29 -34.01 52.68 -2.01
CA VAL A 29 -34.83 51.51 -1.63
C VAL A 29 -34.31 50.18 -2.21
N ASN A 30 -33.67 50.22 -3.39
CA ASN A 30 -33.10 49.05 -4.05
C ASN A 30 -31.59 48.91 -3.83
N THR A 31 -30.96 49.85 -3.12
CA THR A 31 -29.52 49.79 -2.84
C THR A 31 -29.29 48.73 -1.78
N THR A 32 -28.46 47.73 -2.11
CA THR A 32 -28.13 46.63 -1.19
C THR A 32 -27.60 47.16 0.14
N ALA A 33 -28.13 46.62 1.23
CA ALA A 33 -27.71 46.94 2.60
C ALA A 33 -27.85 48.42 3.04
N PHE A 34 -28.66 49.22 2.34
CA PHE A 34 -29.00 50.58 2.79
C PHE A 34 -29.72 50.56 4.14
N LYS A 35 -29.39 51.51 5.02
CA LYS A 35 -30.02 51.69 6.34
C LYS A 35 -30.81 52.98 6.34
N SER A 36 -32.14 52.86 6.41
CA SER A 36 -33.04 54.01 6.39
C SER A 36 -32.79 54.92 7.58
N SER A 37 -32.86 56.23 7.37
CA SER A 37 -32.74 57.21 8.46
C SER A 37 -34.11 57.74 8.87
N ARG A 38 -34.28 58.07 10.15
CA ARG A 38 -35.49 58.72 10.68
C ARG A 38 -35.14 60.03 11.39
N VAL A 39 -36.02 61.03 11.23
CA VAL A 39 -35.87 62.34 11.86
C VAL A 39 -36.66 62.38 13.16
N SER A 40 -35.99 62.76 14.25
CA SER A 40 -36.63 62.99 15.55
C SER A 40 -36.75 64.50 15.79
N PHE A 41 -37.90 64.94 16.32
CA PHE A 41 -38.17 66.34 16.60
C PHE A 41 -38.19 66.62 18.10
N ALA A 42 -37.76 67.82 18.50
CA ALA A 42 -37.87 68.32 19.87
C ALA A 42 -38.51 69.71 19.89
N SER A 43 -39.36 69.96 20.88
CA SER A 43 -39.90 71.31 21.12
C SER A 43 -38.79 72.24 21.61
N LEU A 44 -38.76 73.46 21.09
CA LEU A 44 -37.92 74.54 21.63
C LEU A 44 -38.45 75.01 22.99
N LEU A 45 -37.59 75.64 23.80
CA LEU A 45 -37.94 76.09 25.15
C LEU A 45 -39.18 77.01 25.13
N SER A 46 -40.21 76.63 25.89
CA SER A 46 -41.43 77.42 26.02
C SER A 46 -41.19 78.68 26.86
N GLU A 47 -41.73 79.81 26.42
CA GLU A 47 -41.74 81.07 27.16
C GLU A 47 -42.84 81.02 28.23
N THR A 48 -42.49 81.18 29.51
CA THR A 48 -43.46 81.18 30.61
C THR A 48 -43.95 82.59 30.89
N ILE A 49 -45.21 82.87 30.56
CA ILE A 49 -45.85 84.18 30.74
C ILE A 49 -46.40 84.33 32.16
N LYS A 50 -46.83 83.21 32.78
CA LYS A 50 -47.32 83.17 34.16
C LYS A 50 -46.94 81.85 34.82
N GLU A 51 -46.34 81.92 36.00
CA GLU A 51 -45.99 80.75 36.80
C GLU A 51 -47.22 80.09 37.42
N ALA A 52 -47.09 78.80 37.76
CA ALA A 52 -48.14 78.06 38.46
C ALA A 52 -48.26 78.55 39.91
N SER A 53 -49.47 78.66 40.44
CA SER A 53 -49.71 79.05 41.85
C SER A 53 -50.45 77.96 42.62
N GLN A 54 -50.06 77.74 43.88
CA GLN A 54 -50.76 76.82 44.79
C GLN A 54 -52.13 77.40 45.22
N PRO A 55 -53.11 76.53 45.54
CA PRO A 55 -54.40 76.97 46.05
C PRO A 55 -54.27 77.65 47.43
N THR A 56 -55.08 78.69 47.66
CA THR A 56 -55.20 79.38 48.96
C THR A 56 -56.58 79.11 49.58
N ALA A 57 -56.83 79.59 50.80
CA ALA A 57 -58.11 79.38 51.50
C ALA A 57 -59.33 79.98 50.78
N THR A 58 -59.14 80.87 49.81
CA THR A 58 -60.21 81.59 49.09
C THR A 58 -60.14 81.47 47.57
N SER A 59 -59.12 80.80 46.99
CA SER A 59 -58.98 80.62 45.55
C SER A 59 -58.24 79.34 45.18
N GLY A 60 -58.61 78.73 44.05
CA GLY A 60 -57.96 77.53 43.53
C GLY A 60 -56.55 77.82 42.98
N GLY A 61 -55.75 76.76 42.82
CA GLY A 61 -54.46 76.86 42.15
C GLY A 61 -54.65 77.27 40.68
N THR A 62 -53.65 77.95 40.11
CA THR A 62 -53.68 78.34 38.69
C THR A 62 -52.57 77.63 37.91
N ASN A 63 -52.91 77.15 36.71
CA ASN A 63 -51.95 76.51 35.81
C ASN A 63 -50.95 77.54 35.25
N PRO A 64 -49.71 77.12 34.97
CA PRO A 64 -48.75 77.99 34.29
C PRO A 64 -49.23 78.30 32.88
N MET A 65 -49.08 79.54 32.45
CA MET A 65 -49.36 79.95 31.07
C MET A 65 -48.04 79.99 30.31
N GLN A 66 -47.86 79.03 29.42
CA GLN A 66 -46.65 78.89 28.60
C GLN A 66 -47.00 78.95 27.10
N VAL A 67 -46.13 79.58 26.33
CA VAL A 67 -46.22 79.62 24.86
C VAL A 67 -44.99 78.95 24.28
N GLY A 68 -45.20 77.94 23.42
CA GLY A 68 -44.11 77.21 22.76
C GLY A 68 -43.37 78.06 21.74
N SER A 69 -42.04 77.96 21.71
CA SER A 69 -41.18 78.75 20.82
C SER A 69 -40.98 78.11 19.43
N GLY A 70 -41.49 76.89 19.21
CA GLY A 70 -41.41 76.17 17.93
C GLY A 70 -40.87 74.76 18.09
N VAL A 71 -40.37 74.20 16.98
CA VAL A 71 -39.82 72.84 16.90
C VAL A 71 -38.45 72.85 16.21
N ALA A 72 -37.55 71.95 16.60
CA ALA A 72 -36.28 71.74 15.94
C ALA A 72 -36.05 70.25 15.68
N VAL A 73 -35.17 69.94 14.73
CA VAL A 73 -34.67 68.58 14.51
C VAL A 73 -33.68 68.24 15.64
N ALA A 74 -33.99 67.20 16.39
CA ALA A 74 -33.17 66.73 17.51
C ALA A 74 -32.05 65.80 17.04
N SER A 75 -32.38 64.85 16.15
CA SER A 75 -31.43 63.87 15.59
C SER A 75 -31.94 63.33 14.26
N VAL A 76 -30.99 62.81 13.47
CA VAL A 76 -31.26 61.93 12.33
C VAL A 76 -30.58 60.61 12.63
N ASP A 77 -31.37 59.61 13.02
CA ASP A 77 -30.86 58.32 13.47
C ASP A 77 -31.02 57.28 12.35
N ARG A 78 -29.99 56.46 12.15
CA ARG A 78 -30.06 55.31 11.25
C ARG A 78 -30.79 54.16 11.93
N ASP A 79 -31.74 53.57 11.23
CA ASP A 79 -32.38 52.33 11.63
C ASP A 79 -31.50 51.14 11.22
N MET A 80 -31.03 50.39 12.21
CA MET A 80 -30.11 49.26 12.02
C MET A 80 -30.83 47.90 11.89
N THR A 81 -32.16 47.89 11.87
CA THR A 81 -32.96 46.65 11.72
C THR A 81 -32.57 45.84 10.48
N GLN A 82 -32.74 44.52 10.55
CA GLN A 82 -32.38 43.59 9.49
C GLN A 82 -33.42 43.62 8.36
N GLY A 83 -32.94 43.66 7.11
CA GLY A 83 -33.79 43.57 5.92
C GLY A 83 -34.04 42.13 5.47
N SER A 84 -34.89 41.93 4.46
CA SER A 84 -35.09 40.62 3.84
C SER A 84 -33.85 40.19 3.07
N MET A 85 -33.45 38.93 3.23
CA MET A 85 -32.36 38.32 2.47
C MET A 85 -32.87 37.69 1.18
N LEU A 86 -32.08 37.80 0.11
CA LEU A 86 -32.39 37.28 -1.22
C LEU A 86 -31.19 36.47 -1.71
N SER A 87 -31.43 35.25 -2.20
CA SER A 87 -30.36 34.40 -2.72
C SER A 87 -30.00 34.82 -4.15
N THR A 88 -28.72 35.05 -4.44
CA THR A 88 -28.22 35.47 -5.76
C THR A 88 -27.64 34.31 -6.58
N GLY A 89 -27.36 33.16 -5.95
CA GLY A 89 -26.72 32.01 -6.59
C GLY A 89 -25.22 32.14 -6.84
N GLN A 90 -24.60 33.28 -6.47
CA GLN A 90 -23.16 33.47 -6.52
C GLN A 90 -22.53 33.04 -5.20
N PRO A 91 -21.43 32.25 -5.21
CA PRO A 91 -20.83 31.71 -3.99
C PRO A 91 -20.15 32.76 -3.10
N LEU A 92 -19.73 33.89 -3.67
CA LEU A 92 -19.04 34.97 -2.96
C LEU A 92 -19.98 36.11 -2.51
N ASP A 93 -21.27 36.03 -2.88
CA ASP A 93 -22.27 36.97 -2.40
C ASP A 93 -22.76 36.56 -1.01
N MET A 94 -22.42 37.37 -0.02
CA MET A 94 -22.70 37.09 1.39
C MET A 94 -23.63 38.16 2.00
N ALA A 95 -24.40 37.75 2.98
CA ALA A 95 -25.18 38.66 3.83
C ALA A 95 -25.05 38.26 5.29
N ILE A 96 -24.93 39.26 6.17
CA ILE A 96 -24.88 39.05 7.62
C ILE A 96 -26.31 39.04 8.14
N ASP A 97 -26.70 37.94 8.79
CA ASP A 97 -27.93 37.84 9.57
C ASP A 97 -27.68 38.27 11.01
N GLY A 98 -28.12 39.48 11.37
CA GLY A 98 -27.96 40.05 12.71
C GLY A 98 -26.97 41.21 12.79
N ALA A 99 -26.30 41.34 13.94
CA ALA A 99 -25.31 42.38 14.20
C ALA A 99 -23.92 41.96 13.69
N GLY A 100 -23.18 42.90 13.09
CA GLY A 100 -21.85 42.64 12.50
C GLY A 100 -21.56 43.57 11.33
N TYR A 101 -20.35 43.54 10.77
CA TYR A 101 -19.97 44.23 9.54
C TYR A 101 -18.84 43.44 8.87
N PHE A 102 -18.76 43.51 7.55
CA PHE A 102 -17.55 43.13 6.83
C PHE A 102 -16.50 44.23 6.99
N VAL A 103 -15.24 43.82 7.12
CA VAL A 103 -14.10 44.74 7.24
C VAL A 103 -13.39 44.80 5.89
N LEU A 104 -13.25 46.01 5.36
CA LEU A 104 -12.55 46.33 4.12
C LEU A 104 -11.34 47.19 4.43
N ASN A 105 -10.22 46.97 3.76
CA ASN A 105 -9.04 47.81 3.88
C ASN A 105 -8.79 48.59 2.58
N ASN A 106 -8.58 49.90 2.71
CA ASN A 106 -8.28 50.80 1.59
C ASN A 106 -6.76 51.05 1.39
N GLY A 107 -5.91 50.28 2.07
CA GLY A 107 -4.45 50.43 2.12
C GLY A 107 -3.94 51.31 3.28
N GLN A 108 -4.82 52.00 4.01
CA GLN A 108 -4.44 52.85 5.15
C GLN A 108 -5.27 52.58 6.41
N THR A 109 -6.57 52.31 6.26
CA THR A 109 -7.52 52.18 7.35
C THR A 109 -8.58 51.14 7.05
N ASP A 110 -9.05 50.48 8.10
CA ASP A 110 -10.17 49.56 8.03
C ASP A 110 -11.51 50.32 7.99
N LEU A 111 -12.36 49.91 7.05
CA LEU A 111 -13.69 50.43 6.77
C LEU A 111 -14.71 49.31 6.99
N TYR A 112 -15.93 49.67 7.39
CA TYR A 112 -16.98 48.71 7.71
C TYR A 112 -18.14 48.81 6.72
N THR A 113 -18.54 47.67 6.15
CA THR A 113 -19.67 47.60 5.21
C THR A 113 -20.63 46.47 5.57
N ARG A 114 -21.89 46.62 5.15
CA ARG A 114 -22.90 45.54 5.16
C ARG A 114 -23.14 44.95 3.78
N VAL A 115 -22.59 45.57 2.74
CA VAL A 115 -22.63 45.05 1.38
C VAL A 115 -21.66 43.87 1.33
N GLY A 116 -22.15 42.70 0.94
CA GLY A 116 -21.34 41.49 0.82
C GLY A 116 -21.25 40.96 -0.60
N THR A 117 -21.31 41.83 -1.61
CA THR A 117 -21.05 41.47 -3.00
C THR A 117 -19.55 41.53 -3.25
N PHE A 118 -18.86 40.39 -3.17
CA PHE A 118 -17.40 40.33 -3.30
C PHE A 118 -16.99 39.59 -4.57
N ALA A 119 -15.81 39.93 -5.09
CA ALA A 119 -15.21 39.31 -6.26
C ALA A 119 -13.72 39.07 -6.02
N VAL A 120 -13.11 38.21 -6.81
CA VAL A 120 -11.66 37.95 -6.75
C VAL A 120 -10.96 38.78 -7.82
N ASP A 121 -9.90 39.50 -7.44
CA ASP A 121 -9.09 40.28 -8.36
C ASP A 121 -8.05 39.41 -9.12
N SER A 122 -7.29 40.00 -10.03
CA SER A 122 -6.25 39.30 -10.80
C SER A 122 -5.05 38.83 -9.96
N GLN A 123 -4.90 39.36 -8.74
CA GLN A 123 -3.87 38.94 -7.78
C GLN A 123 -4.42 37.92 -6.77
N TYR A 124 -5.64 37.43 -7.00
CA TYR A 124 -6.34 36.47 -6.18
C TYR A 124 -6.83 36.99 -4.83
N TYR A 125 -6.93 38.31 -4.62
CA TYR A 125 -7.50 38.86 -3.39
C TYR A 125 -9.01 39.02 -3.49
N LEU A 126 -9.71 38.75 -2.38
CA LEU A 126 -11.14 39.05 -2.26
C LEU A 126 -11.34 40.55 -2.09
N VAL A 127 -12.05 41.17 -3.03
CA VAL A 127 -12.28 42.61 -3.09
C VAL A 127 -13.76 42.93 -3.25
N ASP A 128 -14.14 44.12 -2.82
CA ASP A 128 -15.40 44.74 -3.26
C ASP A 128 -15.20 45.29 -4.68
N PRO A 129 -15.93 44.80 -5.71
CA PRO A 129 -15.74 45.22 -7.09
C PRO A 129 -16.12 46.68 -7.34
N SER A 130 -16.90 47.32 -6.45
CA SER A 130 -17.32 48.71 -6.60
C SER A 130 -16.26 49.71 -6.13
N THR A 131 -15.50 49.36 -5.08
CA THR A 131 -14.50 50.23 -4.45
C THR A 131 -13.06 49.79 -4.71
N GLY A 132 -12.85 48.51 -5.02
CA GLY A 132 -11.53 47.88 -5.12
C GLY A 132 -10.87 47.59 -3.76
N TYR A 133 -11.59 47.79 -2.65
CA TYR A 133 -11.05 47.54 -1.31
C TYR A 133 -11.02 46.06 -0.98
N ARG A 134 -9.98 45.65 -0.23
CA ARG A 134 -9.72 44.24 0.11
C ARG A 134 -10.45 43.82 1.36
N VAL A 135 -11.12 42.68 1.31
CA VAL A 135 -11.80 42.09 2.46
C VAL A 135 -10.77 41.52 3.44
N GLN A 136 -10.91 41.89 4.70
CA GLN A 136 -10.03 41.42 5.78
C GLN A 136 -10.59 40.15 6.41
N ARG A 137 -9.71 39.19 6.71
CA ARG A 137 -10.01 37.99 7.46
C ARG A 137 -9.91 38.22 8.96
N ILE A 138 -10.58 37.35 9.70
CA ILE A 138 -10.42 37.22 11.14
C ILE A 138 -9.92 35.81 11.41
N GLY A 139 -8.84 35.68 12.18
CA GLY A 139 -8.22 34.39 12.50
C GLY A 139 -7.09 33.98 11.56
N ALA A 140 -6.59 32.77 11.76
CA ALA A 140 -5.40 32.23 11.10
C ALA A 140 -5.70 31.04 10.17
N GLU A 141 -6.97 30.76 9.89
CA GLU A 141 -7.38 29.67 9.00
C GLU A 141 -6.72 29.82 7.61
N GLY A 142 -6.23 28.71 7.06
CA GLY A 142 -5.53 28.67 5.77
C GLY A 142 -4.06 29.09 5.80
N VAL A 143 -3.50 29.48 6.96
CA VAL A 143 -2.07 29.84 7.08
C VAL A 143 -1.18 28.60 7.12
N ALA A 144 -1.59 27.56 7.84
CA ALA A 144 -0.80 26.34 8.00
C ALA A 144 -0.65 25.58 6.66
N GLU A 145 -1.69 25.66 5.83
CA GLU A 145 -1.80 25.08 4.49
C GLU A 145 -1.11 25.94 3.42
N GLY A 146 -0.64 27.14 3.78
CA GLY A 146 0.01 28.07 2.86
C GLY A 146 -0.93 28.82 1.92
N PHE A 147 -2.25 28.77 2.14
CA PHE A 147 -3.24 29.49 1.35
C PHE A 147 -3.30 30.99 1.70
N GLN A 148 -3.05 31.33 2.97
CA GLN A 148 -3.03 32.70 3.47
C GLN A 148 -1.62 33.08 3.97
N ASP A 149 -1.27 34.36 3.83
CA ASP A 149 -0.03 34.90 4.37
C ASP A 149 -0.19 35.18 5.89
N PRO A 150 0.69 34.65 6.76
CA PRO A 150 0.64 34.93 8.20
C PRO A 150 0.84 36.41 8.55
N SER A 151 1.48 37.19 7.67
CA SER A 151 1.77 38.62 7.87
C SER A 151 0.67 39.56 7.36
N SER A 152 -0.33 39.03 6.64
CA SER A 152 -1.43 39.80 6.07
C SER A 152 -2.80 39.30 6.53
N ASN A 153 -3.70 40.27 6.72
CA ASN A 153 -5.12 40.00 6.98
C ASN A 153 -5.95 40.01 5.69
N ASP A 154 -5.36 40.30 4.54
CA ASP A 154 -6.06 40.20 3.25
C ASP A 154 -6.43 38.74 2.94
N ILE A 155 -7.66 38.50 2.49
CA ILE A 155 -8.08 37.16 2.04
C ILE A 155 -7.57 36.93 0.62
N ARG A 156 -6.74 35.91 0.43
CA ARG A 156 -6.28 35.43 -0.88
C ARG A 156 -6.95 34.09 -1.24
N ILE A 157 -7.50 33.96 -2.45
CA ILE A 157 -8.13 32.75 -2.99
C ILE A 157 -7.29 32.27 -4.18
N PRO A 158 -6.23 31.50 -3.93
CA PRO A 158 -5.29 31.12 -4.97
C PRO A 158 -5.91 30.05 -5.88
N TYR A 159 -6.34 30.45 -7.09
CA TYR A 159 -6.78 29.52 -8.14
C TYR A 159 -5.60 28.89 -8.90
N ASP A 160 -4.39 29.38 -8.67
CA ASP A 160 -3.15 28.99 -9.37
C ASP A 160 -2.28 27.99 -8.61
N ILE A 161 -2.62 27.69 -7.35
CA ILE A 161 -1.87 26.71 -6.56
C ILE A 161 -2.58 25.38 -6.56
N ALA A 162 -1.80 24.33 -6.79
CA ALA A 162 -2.23 22.97 -6.48
C ALA A 162 -1.98 22.71 -4.99
N LEU A 163 -2.95 22.11 -4.31
CA LEU A 163 -2.73 21.51 -3.01
C LEU A 163 -1.75 20.33 -3.23
N PRO A 164 -0.55 20.36 -2.60
CA PRO A 164 0.42 19.28 -2.76
C PRO A 164 -0.16 17.97 -2.23
N ALA A 165 0.34 16.85 -2.75
CA ALA A 165 -0.04 15.55 -2.21
C ALA A 165 0.34 15.45 -0.72
N LYS A 166 -0.52 14.83 0.06
CA LYS A 166 -0.25 14.50 1.45
C LYS A 166 -0.16 12.99 1.60
N GLN A 167 1.00 12.51 2.04
CA GLN A 167 1.20 11.10 2.35
C GLN A 167 0.31 10.68 3.53
N THR A 168 -0.25 9.46 3.47
CA THR A 168 -1.06 8.90 4.56
C THR A 168 -0.20 8.67 5.81
N SER A 169 -0.65 9.16 6.95
CA SER A 169 -0.01 9.01 8.26
C SER A 169 -0.90 8.30 9.30
N SER A 170 -2.22 8.28 9.07
CA SER A 170 -3.19 7.61 9.92
C SER A 170 -4.31 6.94 9.13
N ILE A 171 -4.77 5.79 9.60
CA ILE A 171 -5.94 5.08 9.09
C ILE A 171 -6.88 4.74 10.26
N SER A 172 -8.14 5.11 10.14
CA SER A 172 -9.17 4.77 11.12
C SER A 172 -9.99 3.57 10.65
N TYR A 173 -10.32 2.67 11.58
CA TYR A 173 -11.15 1.49 11.33
C TYR A 173 -12.40 1.50 12.20
N THR A 174 -13.53 1.11 11.62
CA THR A 174 -14.80 0.98 12.33
C THR A 174 -15.52 -0.30 11.94
N GLY A 175 -16.37 -0.78 12.82
CA GLY A 175 -17.27 -1.89 12.55
C GLY A 175 -17.14 -3.03 13.54
N ASN A 176 -17.97 -4.05 13.34
CA ASN A 176 -18.08 -5.19 14.23
C ASN A 176 -17.15 -6.33 13.79
N LEU A 177 -16.35 -6.87 14.71
CA LEU A 177 -15.66 -8.16 14.58
C LEU A 177 -16.43 -9.20 15.39
N SER A 178 -16.98 -10.21 14.74
CA SER A 178 -17.95 -11.09 15.38
C SER A 178 -17.34 -12.01 16.45
N ALA A 179 -17.95 -12.03 17.64
CA ALA A 179 -17.58 -12.97 18.70
C ALA A 179 -17.91 -14.43 18.36
N ASP A 180 -18.95 -14.65 17.56
CA ASP A 180 -19.49 -15.98 17.21
C ASP A 180 -18.82 -16.62 16.00
N ASP A 181 -17.96 -15.88 15.30
CA ASP A 181 -17.27 -16.39 14.12
C ASP A 181 -16.19 -17.41 14.53
N THR A 182 -16.28 -18.58 13.92
CA THR A 182 -15.44 -19.77 14.19
C THR A 182 -14.95 -20.41 12.89
N LYS A 183 -15.07 -19.70 11.76
CA LYS A 183 -14.58 -20.19 10.48
C LYS A 183 -13.06 -20.05 10.43
N ALA A 184 -12.39 -21.05 10.99
CA ALA A 184 -10.95 -21.14 10.92
C ALA A 184 -10.47 -21.21 9.47
N SER A 185 -9.33 -20.60 9.20
CA SER A 185 -8.71 -20.60 7.87
C SER A 185 -7.22 -20.94 7.98
N THR A 186 -6.70 -21.57 6.94
CA THR A 186 -5.29 -21.92 6.80
C THR A 186 -4.51 -20.71 6.29
N ASN A 187 -3.33 -20.47 6.86
CA ASN A 187 -2.46 -19.43 6.37
C ASN A 187 -1.78 -19.88 5.05
N VAL A 188 -1.85 -19.04 4.02
CA VAL A 188 -1.22 -19.26 2.72
C VAL A 188 -0.48 -17.99 2.32
N ILE A 189 0.80 -18.15 2.01
CA ILE A 189 1.71 -17.06 1.67
C ILE A 189 2.38 -17.36 0.34
N SER A 190 2.44 -16.40 -0.58
CA SER A 190 3.04 -16.56 -1.91
C SER A 190 4.05 -15.47 -2.22
N SER A 191 5.05 -15.76 -3.07
CA SER A 191 6.11 -14.79 -3.40
C SER A 191 5.62 -13.54 -4.12
N GLY A 192 4.42 -13.54 -4.71
CA GLY A 192 3.94 -12.45 -5.58
C GLY A 192 4.75 -12.25 -6.87
N GLN A 193 5.92 -12.87 -6.95
CA GLN A 193 6.80 -12.96 -8.10
C GLN A 193 6.75 -14.37 -8.68
N GLN A 194 6.54 -14.45 -9.99
CA GLN A 194 6.54 -15.68 -10.75
C GLN A 194 7.94 -16.01 -11.27
N TYR A 195 8.39 -17.23 -10.98
CA TYR A 195 9.68 -17.76 -11.42
C TYR A 195 9.53 -18.54 -12.72
N THR A 196 10.44 -18.29 -13.67
CA THR A 196 10.41 -18.88 -15.02
C THR A 196 11.76 -19.44 -15.45
N LYS A 197 11.76 -20.34 -16.44
CA LYS A 197 12.92 -20.81 -17.19
C LYS A 197 12.59 -20.77 -18.68
N GLY A 198 13.29 -19.94 -19.45
CA GLY A 198 13.01 -19.75 -20.87
C GLY A 198 11.58 -19.27 -21.14
N GLY A 199 11.00 -18.50 -20.22
CA GLY A 199 9.63 -17.99 -20.29
C GLY A 199 8.51 -18.98 -19.89
N ALA A 200 8.83 -20.22 -19.52
CA ALA A 200 7.88 -21.17 -18.94
C ALA A 200 7.99 -21.19 -17.41
N VAL A 201 6.88 -21.45 -16.70
CA VAL A 201 6.90 -21.57 -15.23
C VAL A 201 7.84 -22.68 -14.76
N VAL A 202 8.60 -22.42 -13.70
CA VAL A 202 9.52 -23.41 -13.15
C VAL A 202 8.79 -24.60 -12.53
N SER A 203 9.40 -25.78 -12.62
CA SER A 203 8.97 -27.00 -11.93
C SER A 203 9.94 -27.36 -10.81
N THR A 204 9.59 -28.34 -9.98
CA THR A 204 10.47 -28.84 -8.92
C THR A 204 11.82 -29.38 -9.43
N ASP A 205 11.90 -29.79 -10.69
CA ASP A 205 13.14 -30.33 -11.27
C ASP A 205 14.02 -29.24 -11.91
N THR A 206 13.52 -28.01 -11.98
CA THR A 206 14.26 -26.88 -12.56
C THR A 206 15.46 -26.54 -11.67
N LEU A 207 16.65 -26.38 -12.27
CA LEU A 207 17.84 -25.93 -11.56
C LEU A 207 17.72 -24.45 -11.21
N LEU A 208 18.09 -24.07 -9.98
CA LEU A 208 18.07 -22.67 -9.54
C LEU A 208 18.96 -21.78 -10.41
N THR A 209 20.06 -22.33 -10.92
CA THR A 209 21.02 -21.63 -11.80
C THR A 209 20.50 -21.38 -13.22
N GLU A 210 19.37 -22.00 -13.61
CA GLU A 210 18.78 -21.88 -14.95
C GLU A 210 17.49 -21.05 -14.95
N MET A 211 17.13 -20.45 -13.81
CA MET A 211 15.98 -19.56 -13.71
C MET A 211 16.25 -18.24 -14.43
N ASP A 212 15.23 -17.67 -15.07
CA ASP A 212 15.34 -16.39 -15.77
C ASP A 212 15.64 -15.24 -14.79
N GLN A 213 15.22 -15.38 -13.53
CA GLN A 213 15.49 -14.46 -12.41
C GLN A 213 16.91 -14.59 -11.83
N ALA A 214 17.66 -15.61 -12.24
CA ALA A 214 19.02 -15.85 -11.81
C ALA A 214 20.02 -15.35 -12.84
N SER A 215 21.04 -14.64 -12.39
CA SER A 215 22.20 -14.31 -13.23
C SER A 215 23.46 -14.80 -12.53
N LYS A 216 24.17 -15.71 -13.20
CA LYS A 216 25.47 -16.27 -12.76
C LYS A 216 25.47 -16.96 -11.40
N LEU A 217 24.31 -17.33 -10.84
CA LEU A 217 24.26 -18.13 -9.60
C LEU A 217 25.16 -19.36 -9.71
N GLY A 218 25.94 -19.60 -8.67
CA GLY A 218 26.99 -20.59 -8.66
C GLY A 218 27.10 -21.35 -7.34
N THR A 219 28.01 -22.33 -7.31
CA THR A 219 28.28 -23.12 -6.11
C THR A 219 28.80 -22.23 -4.98
N GLY A 220 28.17 -22.33 -3.81
CA GLY A 220 28.57 -21.62 -2.61
C GLY A 220 27.73 -20.38 -2.30
N ASP A 221 26.93 -19.89 -3.24
CA ASP A 221 25.96 -18.83 -2.96
C ASP A 221 24.95 -19.31 -1.91
N VAL A 222 24.61 -18.44 -0.95
CA VAL A 222 23.74 -18.79 0.18
C VAL A 222 22.43 -18.04 0.07
N LEU A 223 21.33 -18.78 0.02
CA LEU A 223 19.99 -18.23 0.20
C LEU A 223 19.62 -18.36 1.69
N GLU A 224 19.52 -17.23 2.37
CA GLU A 224 19.04 -17.16 3.74
C GLU A 224 17.50 -17.11 3.73
N ILE A 225 16.88 -18.03 4.48
CA ILE A 225 15.44 -18.08 4.71
C ILE A 225 15.19 -17.62 6.14
N THR A 226 14.45 -16.53 6.29
CA THR A 226 14.05 -15.99 7.59
C THR A 226 12.54 -15.87 7.68
N GLY A 227 12.00 -15.79 8.91
CA GLY A 227 10.58 -15.59 9.12
C GLY A 227 10.11 -16.10 10.47
N THR A 228 8.83 -16.45 10.56
CA THR A 228 8.18 -16.98 11.76
C THR A 228 7.39 -18.23 11.42
N ARG A 229 7.33 -19.19 12.35
CA ARG A 229 6.43 -20.36 12.25
C ARG A 229 5.02 -20.00 12.74
N ALA A 230 4.08 -20.94 12.64
CA ALA A 230 2.69 -20.77 13.05
C ALA A 230 2.53 -20.27 14.51
N ASP A 231 3.41 -20.72 15.41
CA ASP A 231 3.44 -20.32 16.83
C ASP A 231 4.17 -18.98 17.10
N GLY A 232 4.79 -18.39 16.07
CA GLY A 232 5.60 -17.18 16.16
C GLY A 232 7.08 -17.39 16.47
N THR A 233 7.56 -18.64 16.55
CA THR A 233 9.00 -18.91 16.70
C THR A 233 9.76 -18.50 15.45
N LEU A 234 10.94 -17.90 15.62
CA LEU A 234 11.75 -17.43 14.49
C LEU A 234 12.35 -18.59 13.70
N VAL A 235 12.37 -18.43 12.38
CA VAL A 235 13.11 -19.28 11.44
C VAL A 235 14.31 -18.49 10.93
N SER A 236 15.48 -19.11 10.92
CA SER A 236 16.68 -18.63 10.23
C SER A 236 17.45 -19.86 9.77
N ALA A 237 17.52 -20.05 8.45
CA ALA A 237 18.11 -21.23 7.84
C ALA A 237 18.82 -20.87 6.52
N ASN A 238 20.02 -21.42 6.32
CA ASN A 238 20.85 -21.14 5.15
C ASN A 238 20.83 -22.31 4.17
N PHE A 239 20.37 -22.05 2.95
CA PHE A 239 20.44 -22.98 1.83
C PHE A 239 21.62 -22.64 0.92
N THR A 240 22.65 -23.50 0.91
CA THR A 240 23.78 -23.34 0.00
C THR A 240 23.44 -23.89 -1.38
N ILE A 241 23.56 -23.04 -2.39
CA ILE A 241 23.37 -23.41 -3.80
C ILE A 241 24.58 -24.20 -4.28
N ASN A 242 24.34 -25.33 -4.94
CA ASN A 242 25.34 -26.10 -5.64
C ASN A 242 25.06 -26.01 -7.15
N ALA A 243 26.07 -25.68 -7.95
CA ALA A 243 25.98 -25.82 -9.40
C ALA A 243 26.24 -27.27 -9.81
N ALA A 244 25.56 -27.73 -10.86
CA ALA A 244 25.88 -29.01 -11.48
C ALA A 244 27.32 -28.95 -12.04
N SER A 245 28.19 -29.86 -11.61
CA SER A 245 29.64 -29.65 -11.75
C SER A 245 30.36 -30.51 -12.80
N THR A 246 29.84 -31.67 -13.23
CA THR A 246 30.48 -32.53 -14.26
C THR A 246 29.53 -33.59 -14.88
N PHE A 247 29.91 -34.14 -16.04
CA PHE A 247 29.36 -35.39 -16.61
C PHE A 247 29.81 -36.59 -15.78
N ARG A 248 28.91 -37.51 -15.43
CA ARG A 248 29.30 -38.77 -14.79
C ARG A 248 29.97 -39.67 -15.83
N GLN A 249 31.04 -40.36 -15.42
CA GLN A 249 31.81 -41.27 -16.26
C GLN A 249 31.98 -42.63 -15.60
N TYR A 250 31.83 -43.69 -16.39
CA TYR A 250 32.22 -45.06 -16.06
C TYR A 250 33.33 -45.50 -17.00
N SER A 251 34.40 -46.10 -16.49
CA SER A 251 35.44 -46.69 -17.34
C SER A 251 35.76 -48.13 -16.97
N SER A 252 36.22 -48.90 -17.95
CA SER A 252 36.75 -50.24 -17.70
C SER A 252 38.05 -50.15 -16.89
N LEU A 253 38.16 -50.99 -15.86
CA LEU A 253 39.38 -51.11 -15.05
C LEU A 253 40.54 -51.80 -15.78
N MET A 254 40.28 -52.36 -16.96
CA MET A 254 41.29 -52.93 -17.85
C MET A 254 41.42 -52.10 -19.13
N ASN A 255 42.62 -52.10 -19.70
CA ASN A 255 42.85 -51.59 -21.04
C ASN A 255 42.74 -52.75 -22.03
N TYR A 256 41.92 -52.59 -23.06
CA TYR A 256 41.94 -53.43 -24.23
C TYR A 256 43.20 -53.12 -25.04
N THR A 257 43.91 -54.18 -25.44
CA THR A 257 45.16 -54.08 -26.20
C THR A 257 45.12 -54.99 -27.41
N ALA A 258 45.85 -54.63 -28.46
CA ALA A 258 46.08 -55.50 -29.62
C ALA A 258 47.59 -55.53 -29.90
N GLY A 259 48.21 -56.70 -29.73
CA GLY A 259 49.66 -56.84 -29.88
C GLY A 259 50.44 -56.01 -28.84
N GLY A 260 49.87 -55.80 -27.65
CA GLY A 260 50.48 -55.04 -26.57
C GLY A 260 50.37 -53.51 -26.66
N ALA A 261 49.74 -52.96 -27.70
CA ALA A 261 49.40 -51.53 -27.79
C ALA A 261 47.94 -51.28 -27.40
N ASN A 262 47.63 -50.13 -26.79
CA ASN A 262 46.26 -49.76 -26.43
C ASN A 262 45.34 -49.75 -27.67
N ALA A 263 44.20 -50.41 -27.56
CA ALA A 263 43.22 -50.47 -28.62
C ALA A 263 42.57 -49.11 -28.90
N THR A 264 42.15 -48.92 -30.15
CA THR A 264 41.43 -47.74 -30.62
C THR A 264 40.09 -48.18 -31.22
N ALA A 265 39.21 -47.24 -31.53
CA ALA A 265 37.91 -47.57 -32.12
C ALA A 265 38.02 -48.39 -33.42
N ALA A 266 39.10 -48.20 -34.20
CA ALA A 266 39.36 -48.94 -35.43
C ALA A 266 39.97 -50.34 -35.23
N THR A 267 40.33 -50.71 -34.00
CA THR A 267 40.91 -52.03 -33.71
C THR A 267 39.85 -53.11 -33.91
N VAL A 268 40.18 -54.16 -34.67
CA VAL A 268 39.29 -55.30 -34.92
C VAL A 268 39.11 -56.10 -33.64
N LEU A 269 37.87 -56.43 -33.26
CA LEU A 269 37.55 -57.12 -32.00
C LEU A 269 38.28 -58.47 -31.85
N SER A 270 38.41 -59.23 -32.94
CA SER A 270 39.13 -60.51 -32.95
C SER A 270 40.66 -60.39 -32.85
N SER A 271 41.20 -59.17 -32.94
CA SER A 271 42.63 -58.89 -32.79
C SER A 271 43.04 -58.44 -31.38
N LEU A 272 42.05 -58.30 -30.48
CA LEU A 272 42.29 -57.95 -29.09
C LEU A 272 42.99 -59.08 -28.35
N ASP A 273 43.98 -58.74 -27.53
CA ASP A 273 44.70 -59.68 -26.68
C ASP A 273 43.75 -60.32 -25.63
N GLN A 274 42.60 -59.71 -25.39
CA GLN A 274 41.54 -60.18 -24.49
C GLN A 274 40.57 -61.16 -25.15
N ALA A 275 40.64 -61.34 -26.47
CA ALA A 275 39.76 -62.22 -27.23
C ALA A 275 40.51 -63.48 -27.68
N THR A 276 39.89 -64.65 -27.52
CA THR A 276 40.37 -65.91 -28.11
C THR A 276 39.22 -66.61 -28.81
N ALA A 277 39.43 -66.96 -30.08
CA ALA A 277 38.47 -67.71 -30.90
C ALA A 277 37.07 -67.06 -31.01
N LEU A 278 36.99 -65.73 -31.14
CA LEU A 278 35.75 -65.03 -31.51
C LEU A 278 35.24 -65.54 -32.88
N THR A 279 33.97 -65.92 -32.92
CA THR A 279 33.28 -66.43 -34.11
C THR A 279 32.07 -65.57 -34.44
N ALA A 280 31.80 -65.37 -35.73
CA ALA A 280 30.62 -64.62 -36.16
C ALA A 280 29.35 -65.25 -35.58
N GLY A 281 28.53 -64.45 -34.90
CA GLY A 281 27.36 -64.88 -34.15
C GLY A 281 27.53 -64.89 -32.63
N ASP A 282 28.75 -64.72 -32.10
CA ASP A 282 28.98 -64.48 -30.67
C ASP A 282 28.31 -63.16 -30.24
N LYS A 283 27.75 -63.12 -29.03
CA LYS A 283 26.95 -62.00 -28.54
C LYS A 283 27.56 -61.31 -27.35
N PHE A 284 27.35 -60.00 -27.29
CA PHE A 284 27.62 -59.17 -26.13
C PHE A 284 26.29 -58.58 -25.65
N GLU A 285 25.87 -58.94 -24.46
CA GLU A 285 24.69 -58.34 -23.85
C GLU A 285 25.09 -57.07 -23.12
N ILE A 286 24.38 -55.99 -23.44
CA ILE A 286 24.59 -54.65 -22.89
C ILE A 286 23.46 -54.44 -21.89
N ALA A 287 23.80 -54.23 -20.62
CA ALA A 287 22.83 -54.04 -19.56
C ALA A 287 23.22 -52.89 -18.64
N GLY A 288 22.22 -52.23 -18.05
CA GLY A 288 22.47 -51.21 -17.06
C GLY A 288 21.25 -50.32 -16.84
N THR A 289 21.51 -49.07 -16.52
CA THR A 289 20.49 -48.04 -16.32
C THR A 289 20.87 -46.76 -17.05
N ASP A 290 19.90 -46.00 -17.52
CA ASP A 290 20.09 -44.66 -18.08
C ASP A 290 20.30 -43.61 -16.97
N SER A 291 20.45 -42.34 -17.36
CA SER A 291 20.65 -41.21 -16.44
C SER A 291 19.51 -41.01 -15.43
N ASN A 292 18.29 -41.45 -15.76
CA ASN A 292 17.11 -41.40 -14.90
C ASN A 292 16.96 -42.64 -14.00
N GLY A 293 17.72 -43.71 -14.27
CA GLY A 293 17.66 -44.98 -13.56
C GLY A 293 16.73 -46.02 -14.22
N THR A 294 16.26 -45.78 -15.44
CA THR A 294 15.48 -46.75 -16.22
C THR A 294 16.41 -47.84 -16.72
N SER A 295 16.01 -49.10 -16.59
CA SER A 295 16.81 -50.22 -17.09
C SER A 295 16.97 -50.19 -18.61
N VAL A 296 18.21 -50.35 -19.06
CA VAL A 296 18.60 -50.41 -20.46
C VAL A 296 19.10 -51.82 -20.76
N LEU A 297 18.63 -52.42 -21.85
CA LEU A 297 19.03 -53.75 -22.31
C LEU A 297 19.19 -53.75 -23.83
N GLY A 298 20.35 -54.19 -24.30
CA GLY A 298 20.70 -54.32 -25.72
C GLY A 298 21.54 -55.56 -25.98
N THR A 299 21.70 -55.91 -27.24
CA THR A 299 22.57 -57.01 -27.66
C THR A 299 23.34 -56.62 -28.90
N TYR A 300 24.66 -56.67 -28.80
CA TYR A 300 25.56 -56.57 -29.95
C TYR A 300 25.90 -57.99 -30.41
N THR A 301 25.75 -58.29 -31.71
CA THR A 301 26.11 -59.58 -32.30
C THR A 301 27.32 -59.40 -33.19
N TYR A 302 28.43 -60.06 -32.87
CA TYR A 302 29.69 -59.94 -33.57
C TYR A 302 29.59 -60.53 -35.00
N ALA A 303 30.01 -59.76 -36.00
CA ALA A 303 30.29 -60.24 -37.34
C ALA A 303 31.80 -60.25 -37.62
N ALA A 304 32.24 -61.15 -38.51
CA ALA A 304 33.65 -61.31 -38.82
C ALA A 304 34.23 -60.01 -39.43
N GLY A 305 35.22 -59.44 -38.76
CA GLY A 305 35.86 -58.18 -39.15
C GLY A 305 35.38 -56.94 -38.40
N ASP A 306 34.37 -57.06 -37.54
CA ASP A 306 33.88 -55.94 -36.76
C ASP A 306 34.97 -55.36 -35.85
N THR A 307 34.91 -54.05 -35.70
CA THR A 307 35.81 -53.21 -34.91
C THR A 307 35.18 -52.83 -33.59
N ILE A 308 35.98 -52.25 -32.68
CA ILE A 308 35.46 -51.68 -31.43
C ILE A 308 34.41 -50.60 -31.72
N GLN A 309 34.54 -49.83 -32.81
CA GLN A 309 33.55 -48.82 -33.20
C GLN A 309 32.16 -49.44 -33.44
N ASP A 310 32.08 -50.60 -34.09
CA ASP A 310 30.80 -51.26 -34.36
C ASP A 310 30.09 -51.68 -33.05
N MET A 311 30.86 -52.12 -32.05
CA MET A 311 30.35 -52.38 -30.71
C MET A 311 29.94 -51.10 -29.98
N LEU A 312 30.74 -50.03 -30.07
CA LEU A 312 30.42 -48.73 -29.47
C LEU A 312 29.13 -48.14 -30.03
N ASP A 313 28.91 -48.24 -31.34
CA ASP A 313 27.69 -47.76 -32.00
C ASP A 313 26.45 -48.53 -31.50
N SER A 314 26.58 -49.84 -31.29
CA SER A 314 25.51 -50.63 -30.67
C SER A 314 25.24 -50.19 -29.23
N ILE A 315 26.27 -49.91 -28.42
CA ILE A 315 26.10 -49.39 -27.06
C ILE A 315 25.40 -48.02 -27.09
N ASN A 316 25.87 -47.10 -27.95
CA ASN A 316 25.32 -45.76 -28.11
C ASN A 316 23.87 -45.75 -28.60
N SER A 317 23.47 -46.73 -29.42
CA SER A 317 22.07 -46.90 -29.82
C SER A 317 21.17 -47.42 -28.70
N THR A 318 21.74 -48.10 -27.70
CA THR A 318 21.01 -48.69 -26.58
C THR A 318 20.81 -47.67 -25.45
N TYR A 319 21.78 -46.80 -25.20
CA TYR A 319 21.72 -45.75 -24.17
C TYR A 319 21.18 -44.43 -24.73
N SER A 320 20.07 -43.95 -24.18
CA SER A 320 19.60 -42.57 -24.43
C SER A 320 20.15 -41.63 -23.36
N GLY A 321 21.07 -40.72 -23.74
CA GLY A 321 21.64 -39.71 -22.83
C GLY A 321 23.00 -40.06 -22.24
N ALA A 322 23.70 -41.07 -22.78
CA ALA A 322 25.10 -41.36 -22.49
C ALA A 322 25.82 -41.89 -23.75
N THR A 323 27.07 -41.46 -23.92
CA THR A 323 27.94 -41.82 -25.04
C THR A 323 29.10 -42.71 -24.59
N ALA A 324 29.19 -43.90 -25.17
CA ALA A 324 30.29 -44.84 -25.07
C ALA A 324 31.41 -44.48 -26.05
N SER A 325 32.65 -44.57 -25.58
CA SER A 325 33.87 -44.28 -26.31
C SER A 325 35.03 -45.17 -25.85
N ILE A 326 36.14 -45.21 -26.58
CA ILE A 326 37.38 -45.83 -26.12
C ILE A 326 38.48 -44.78 -25.93
N VAL A 327 39.01 -44.68 -24.72
CA VAL A 327 40.02 -43.68 -24.34
C VAL A 327 41.20 -44.40 -23.70
N GLY A 328 42.38 -44.31 -24.32
CA GLY A 328 43.59 -44.97 -23.79
C GLY A 328 43.49 -46.48 -23.64
N GLY A 329 42.66 -47.14 -24.46
CA GLY A 329 42.36 -48.57 -24.38
C GLY A 329 41.22 -48.93 -23.40
N GLN A 330 40.69 -47.99 -22.63
CA GLN A 330 39.56 -48.23 -21.73
C GLN A 330 38.23 -47.92 -22.43
N LEU A 331 37.23 -48.77 -22.22
CA LEU A 331 35.86 -48.48 -22.62
C LEU A 331 35.26 -47.51 -21.60
N VAL A 332 34.83 -46.33 -22.05
CA VAL A 332 34.31 -45.24 -21.22
C VAL A 332 32.90 -44.88 -21.65
N LEU A 333 31.94 -44.91 -20.72
CA LEU A 333 30.60 -44.38 -20.90
C LEU A 333 30.50 -43.02 -20.17
N THR A 334 30.20 -41.95 -20.91
CA THR A 334 30.05 -40.59 -20.40
C THR A 334 28.62 -40.11 -20.62
N ASP A 335 27.98 -39.55 -19.61
CA ASP A 335 26.65 -38.95 -19.82
C ASP A 335 26.70 -37.75 -20.77
N ASP A 336 25.62 -37.52 -21.52
CA ASP A 336 25.53 -36.42 -22.49
C ASP A 336 25.17 -35.08 -21.83
N VAL A 337 24.77 -35.09 -20.56
CA VAL A 337 24.40 -33.90 -19.78
C VAL A 337 25.10 -33.92 -18.42
N ALA A 338 25.70 -32.79 -18.01
CA ALA A 338 26.34 -32.67 -16.71
C ALA A 338 25.28 -32.65 -15.59
N GLY A 339 25.50 -33.39 -14.50
CA GLY A 339 24.57 -33.44 -13.39
C GLY A 339 24.49 -34.80 -12.67
N ALA A 340 23.48 -34.96 -11.81
CA ALA A 340 23.23 -36.24 -11.16
C ALA A 340 22.71 -37.26 -12.17
N SER A 341 23.28 -38.45 -12.12
CA SER A 341 22.93 -39.52 -13.03
C SER A 341 23.00 -40.86 -12.31
N LYS A 342 22.09 -41.76 -12.69
CA LYS A 342 22.05 -43.15 -12.23
C LYS A 342 22.56 -44.10 -13.32
N THR A 343 23.28 -43.61 -14.31
CA THR A 343 23.80 -44.45 -15.39
C THR A 343 24.62 -45.59 -14.80
N THR A 344 24.36 -46.82 -15.23
CA THR A 344 25.20 -47.98 -14.93
C THR A 344 25.47 -48.72 -16.23
N PHE A 345 26.62 -49.38 -16.30
CA PHE A 345 27.04 -50.11 -17.49
C PHE A 345 27.60 -51.46 -17.11
N ALA A 346 27.05 -52.49 -17.73
CA ALA A 346 27.53 -53.86 -17.66
C ALA A 346 27.54 -54.42 -19.09
N LEU A 347 28.59 -55.18 -19.37
CA LEU A 347 28.75 -55.93 -20.60
C LEU A 347 28.96 -57.39 -20.19
N THR A 348 28.22 -58.31 -20.79
CA THR A 348 28.44 -59.75 -20.63
C THR A 348 28.64 -60.38 -22.00
N TYR A 349 29.53 -61.37 -22.07
CA TYR A 349 29.84 -62.08 -23.31
C TYR A 349 29.20 -63.46 -23.28
N ASP A 350 28.39 -63.75 -24.31
CA ASP A 350 27.73 -65.02 -24.56
C ASP A 350 28.10 -65.51 -25.96
N GLY A 351 29.12 -66.36 -26.04
CA GLY A 351 29.65 -66.86 -27.31
C GLY A 351 30.44 -68.15 -27.14
N ALA A 352 30.77 -68.79 -28.27
CA ALA A 352 31.51 -70.05 -28.28
C ALA A 352 33.02 -69.87 -27.99
N GLY A 353 33.55 -68.67 -28.26
CA GLY A 353 34.92 -68.27 -27.91
C GLY A 353 35.08 -67.83 -26.46
N THR A 354 36.15 -67.09 -26.15
CA THR A 354 36.33 -66.41 -24.87
C THR A 354 36.67 -64.94 -25.07
N PHE A 355 36.00 -64.05 -24.35
CA PHE A 355 36.33 -62.63 -24.31
C PHE A 355 36.49 -62.20 -22.85
N THR A 356 37.68 -61.76 -22.48
CA THR A 356 37.95 -61.26 -21.12
C THR A 356 37.34 -59.87 -20.97
N LEU A 357 36.29 -59.76 -20.17
CA LEU A 357 35.65 -58.51 -19.78
C LEU A 357 36.20 -58.02 -18.44
N PRO A 358 36.20 -56.71 -18.17
CA PRO A 358 36.50 -56.20 -16.84
C PRO A 358 35.47 -56.75 -15.84
N ASN A 359 35.93 -57.12 -14.63
CA ASN A 359 35.04 -57.63 -13.59
C ASN A 359 33.99 -56.60 -13.17
N GLU A 360 34.33 -55.30 -13.21
CA GLU A 360 33.45 -54.17 -12.93
C GLU A 360 33.86 -52.94 -13.78
N PHE A 361 32.89 -52.07 -14.09
CA PHE A 361 33.14 -50.72 -14.62
C PHE A 361 33.07 -49.74 -13.45
N ASP A 362 34.16 -49.01 -13.20
CA ASP A 362 34.25 -48.09 -12.07
C ASP A 362 33.81 -46.69 -12.47
N MET A 363 33.09 -46.04 -11.55
CA MET A 363 32.77 -44.62 -11.67
C MET A 363 34.05 -43.80 -11.48
N THR A 364 34.51 -43.13 -12.53
CA THR A 364 35.74 -42.32 -12.50
C THR A 364 35.48 -40.85 -12.22
N THR A 365 34.28 -40.36 -12.53
CA THR A 365 33.83 -39.00 -12.19
C THR A 365 32.37 -39.06 -11.73
N ALA A 366 32.08 -38.53 -10.55
CA ALA A 366 30.73 -38.38 -10.05
C ALA A 366 30.20 -36.98 -10.39
N GLY A 367 29.20 -36.89 -11.27
CA GLY A 367 28.46 -35.64 -11.49
C GLY A 367 27.73 -35.21 -10.21
N ALA A 368 27.90 -33.95 -9.79
CA ALA A 368 27.17 -33.39 -8.66
C ALA A 368 25.76 -32.94 -9.07
N LYS A 369 24.76 -33.23 -8.23
CA LYS A 369 23.41 -32.71 -8.40
C LYS A 369 23.44 -31.19 -8.15
N GLY A 370 23.05 -30.41 -9.15
CA GLY A 370 22.79 -28.98 -8.93
C GLY A 370 21.56 -28.79 -8.03
N SER A 371 21.50 -27.68 -7.29
CA SER A 371 20.36 -27.35 -6.44
C SER A 371 19.13 -27.05 -7.31
N THR A 372 18.06 -27.81 -7.12
CA THR A 372 16.78 -27.62 -7.83
C THR A 372 15.79 -26.79 -7.01
N VAL A 373 14.78 -26.23 -7.66
CA VAL A 373 13.63 -25.58 -7.00
C VAL A 373 12.98 -26.55 -5.99
N GLY A 374 12.86 -27.84 -6.34
CA GLY A 374 12.32 -28.86 -5.44
C GLY A 374 13.18 -29.12 -4.21
N ASP A 375 14.51 -29.01 -4.33
CA ASP A 375 15.41 -29.09 -3.17
C ASP A 375 15.22 -27.89 -2.25
N LEU A 376 15.05 -26.68 -2.81
CA LEU A 376 14.73 -25.48 -2.05
C LEU A 376 13.37 -25.59 -1.33
N MET A 377 12.32 -26.07 -2.01
CA MET A 377 10.99 -26.25 -1.38
C MET A 377 11.04 -27.25 -0.22
N LYS A 378 11.78 -28.36 -0.38
CA LYS A 378 11.99 -29.32 0.71
C LYS A 378 12.77 -28.70 1.87
N PHE A 379 13.79 -27.89 1.57
CA PHE A 379 14.56 -27.19 2.58
C PHE A 379 13.68 -26.24 3.40
N ILE A 380 12.87 -25.40 2.73
CA ILE A 380 11.93 -24.49 3.39
C ILE A 380 10.93 -25.28 4.22
N THR A 381 10.29 -26.32 3.67
CA THR A 381 9.34 -27.19 4.40
C THR A 381 9.97 -27.76 5.67
N ASN A 382 11.23 -28.17 5.62
CA ASN A 382 11.95 -28.66 6.79
C ASN A 382 12.26 -27.56 7.81
N ALA A 383 12.60 -26.35 7.35
CA ALA A 383 12.84 -25.21 8.24
C ALA A 383 11.56 -24.80 9.01
N TYR A 384 10.39 -24.95 8.39
CA TYR A 384 9.07 -24.68 8.96
C TYR A 384 8.39 -25.91 9.60
N SER A 385 9.16 -26.98 9.88
CA SER A 385 8.66 -28.12 10.66
C SER A 385 8.64 -27.81 12.16
N ASN A 386 7.90 -28.62 12.91
CA ASN A 386 7.92 -28.60 14.37
C ASN A 386 9.37 -28.81 14.88
N PRO A 387 9.90 -27.93 15.74
CA PRO A 387 11.25 -28.09 16.29
C PRO A 387 11.42 -29.38 17.11
N ASP A 388 10.35 -29.84 17.75
CA ASP A 388 10.36 -31.01 18.64
C ASP A 388 10.08 -32.33 17.89
N ASP A 389 9.40 -32.26 16.73
CA ASP A 389 9.14 -33.40 15.85
C ASP A 389 9.36 -33.04 14.38
N PRO A 390 10.54 -33.33 13.80
CA PRO A 390 10.84 -33.01 12.41
C PRO A 390 9.96 -33.71 11.37
N LEU A 391 9.15 -34.71 11.74
CA LEU A 391 8.17 -35.34 10.86
C LEU A 391 6.85 -34.57 10.81
N ASP A 392 6.56 -33.76 11.84
CA ASP A 392 5.41 -32.88 11.92
C ASP A 392 5.69 -31.57 11.16
N LYS A 393 5.00 -31.39 10.03
CA LYS A 393 5.18 -30.27 9.11
C LYS A 393 4.13 -29.20 9.39
N TRP A 394 4.48 -28.16 10.14
CA TRP A 394 3.56 -27.05 10.40
C TRP A 394 3.25 -26.24 9.16
N SER A 395 4.22 -26.04 8.26
CA SER A 395 4.00 -25.40 6.97
C SER A 395 4.73 -26.13 5.85
N THR A 396 4.10 -26.24 4.69
CA THR A 396 4.64 -26.90 3.49
C THR A 396 4.88 -25.87 2.40
N ALA A 397 6.12 -25.85 1.89
CA ALA A 397 6.49 -25.01 0.74
C ALA A 397 6.30 -25.78 -0.58
N SER A 398 5.76 -25.09 -1.58
CA SER A 398 5.48 -25.63 -2.90
C SER A 398 5.64 -24.57 -3.97
N ILE A 399 5.64 -24.99 -5.25
CA ILE A 399 5.65 -24.09 -6.39
C ILE A 399 4.27 -24.17 -7.05
N VAL A 400 3.53 -23.06 -7.08
CA VAL A 400 2.17 -23.00 -7.63
C VAL A 400 2.14 -21.89 -8.67
N ASN A 401 1.84 -22.25 -9.92
CA ASN A 401 1.92 -21.32 -11.06
C ASN A 401 3.26 -20.56 -11.15
N GLY A 402 4.36 -21.16 -10.71
CA GLY A 402 5.69 -20.52 -10.70
C GLY A 402 5.94 -19.61 -9.49
N GLU A 403 5.00 -19.43 -8.56
CA GLU A 403 5.20 -18.68 -7.32
C GLU A 403 5.51 -19.62 -6.16
N ILE A 404 6.47 -19.22 -5.32
CA ILE A 404 6.79 -19.97 -4.10
C ILE A 404 5.64 -19.75 -3.13
N GLN A 405 4.95 -20.82 -2.77
CA GLN A 405 3.82 -20.79 -1.86
C GLN A 405 4.13 -21.61 -0.59
N LEU A 406 3.94 -21.00 0.57
CA LEU A 406 4.01 -21.62 1.88
C LEU A 406 2.60 -21.74 2.46
N THR A 407 2.16 -22.96 2.73
CA THR A 407 0.81 -23.26 3.25
C THR A 407 0.91 -23.94 4.60
N ASP A 408 0.20 -23.45 5.60
CA ASP A 408 0.10 -24.10 6.90
C ASP A 408 -0.72 -25.40 6.83
N GLY A 409 -0.30 -26.40 7.60
CA GLY A 409 -0.91 -27.73 7.61
C GLY A 409 -2.29 -27.78 8.28
N GLU A 410 -2.56 -26.86 9.21
CA GLU A 410 -3.81 -26.80 9.98
C GLU A 410 -4.47 -25.42 9.87
N ALA A 411 -5.79 -25.40 9.94
CA ALA A 411 -6.56 -24.16 10.00
C ALA A 411 -6.58 -23.61 11.43
N GLY A 412 -6.53 -22.28 11.57
CA GLY A 412 -6.57 -21.62 12.87
C GLY A 412 -5.61 -20.45 12.94
N TYR A 413 -5.44 -19.91 14.14
CA TYR A 413 -4.53 -18.79 14.37
C TYR A 413 -3.08 -19.15 14.02
N SER A 414 -2.49 -18.38 13.10
CA SER A 414 -1.11 -18.57 12.65
C SER A 414 -0.36 -17.25 12.53
N LYS A 415 0.93 -17.31 12.91
CA LYS A 415 1.92 -16.27 12.73
C LYS A 415 2.96 -16.61 11.67
N THR A 416 2.72 -17.62 10.83
CA THR A 416 3.67 -18.01 9.79
C THR A 416 3.98 -16.81 8.88
N ASP A 417 5.27 -16.54 8.63
CA ASP A 417 5.76 -15.55 7.68
C ASP A 417 7.11 -16.01 7.09
N ILE A 418 7.48 -15.50 5.91
CA ILE A 418 8.71 -15.87 5.22
C ILE A 418 9.31 -14.69 4.46
N SER A 419 10.64 -14.61 4.53
CA SER A 419 11.47 -13.71 3.75
C SER A 419 12.73 -14.44 3.26
N MET A 420 13.29 -13.97 2.17
CA MET A 420 14.45 -14.57 1.52
C MET A 420 15.49 -13.50 1.18
N ALA A 421 16.76 -13.81 1.42
CA ALA A 421 17.86 -12.94 1.04
C ALA A 421 19.01 -13.75 0.44
N LEU A 422 19.60 -13.26 -0.64
CA LEU A 422 20.78 -13.88 -1.26
C LEU A 422 22.06 -13.25 -0.69
N THR A 423 22.95 -14.10 -0.18
CA THR A 423 24.36 -13.76 0.08
C THR A 423 25.22 -14.40 -1.01
N PRO A 424 25.58 -13.66 -2.06
CA PRO A 424 26.35 -14.21 -3.15
C PRO A 424 27.85 -14.32 -2.79
N THR A 425 28.52 -15.31 -3.37
CA THR A 425 29.98 -15.48 -3.28
C THR A 425 30.74 -14.52 -4.19
N ASP A 426 30.10 -14.04 -5.25
CA ASP A 426 30.58 -13.01 -6.17
C ASP A 426 29.49 -11.93 -6.35
N PRO A 427 29.80 -10.63 -6.24
CA PRO A 427 28.80 -9.55 -6.39
C PRO A 427 28.03 -9.53 -7.71
N SER A 428 28.52 -10.23 -8.76
CA SER A 428 27.83 -10.36 -10.04
C SER A 428 26.78 -11.49 -10.07
N HIS A 429 26.75 -12.34 -9.05
CA HIS A 429 25.71 -13.36 -8.89
C HIS A 429 24.46 -12.69 -8.30
N THR A 430 23.33 -12.80 -8.99
CA THR A 430 22.06 -12.22 -8.53
C THR A 430 20.94 -13.23 -8.67
N LEU A 431 19.97 -13.12 -7.77
CA LEU A 431 18.67 -13.77 -7.84
C LEU A 431 17.63 -12.72 -7.50
N GLU A 432 16.71 -12.45 -8.42
CA GLU A 432 15.57 -11.57 -8.11
C GLU A 432 14.66 -12.29 -7.12
N LEU A 433 14.57 -11.74 -5.90
CA LEU A 433 13.73 -12.23 -4.81
C LEU A 433 12.61 -11.22 -4.56
N PRO A 434 11.44 -11.68 -4.07
CA PRO A 434 10.37 -10.77 -3.72
C PRO A 434 10.77 -9.89 -2.52
N ASN A 435 10.40 -8.61 -2.57
CA ASN A 435 10.62 -7.68 -1.46
C ASN A 435 9.82 -8.08 -0.21
N TYR A 436 8.64 -8.66 -0.41
CA TYR A 436 7.84 -9.30 0.62
C TYR A 436 6.94 -10.36 -0.02
N PHE A 437 6.51 -11.36 0.74
CA PHE A 437 5.53 -12.35 0.28
C PHE A 437 4.10 -11.88 0.57
N THR A 438 3.15 -12.09 -0.35
CA THR A 438 1.71 -11.82 -0.11
C THR A 438 1.08 -12.90 0.77
N ILE A 439 0.18 -12.52 1.67
CA ILE A 439 -0.68 -13.49 2.37
C ILE A 439 -1.96 -13.60 1.54
N ASP A 440 -2.12 -14.71 0.84
CA ASP A 440 -3.30 -14.98 0.01
C ASP A 440 -4.50 -15.37 0.89
N ALA A 441 -4.24 -16.05 2.00
CA ALA A 441 -5.20 -16.37 3.03
C ALA A 441 -4.53 -16.24 4.40
N ALA A 442 -5.05 -15.39 5.29
CA ALA A 442 -4.49 -15.24 6.63
C ALA A 442 -5.00 -16.37 7.55
N GLY A 443 -4.15 -16.92 8.40
CA GLY A 443 -4.57 -17.89 9.42
C GLY A 443 -5.22 -17.22 10.64
N GLY A 444 -6.43 -17.65 11.00
CA GLY A 444 -7.17 -17.19 12.17
C GLY A 444 -8.33 -18.13 12.49
N GLU A 445 -8.82 -18.10 13.74
CA GLU A 445 -10.07 -18.79 14.14
C GLU A 445 -11.31 -18.19 13.44
N ALA A 446 -11.17 -16.95 12.97
CA ALA A 446 -12.05 -16.26 12.06
C ALA A 446 -11.23 -15.16 11.37
N VAL A 447 -11.57 -14.85 10.12
CA VAL A 447 -10.80 -13.88 9.33
C VAL A 447 -11.73 -12.91 8.63
N LYS A 448 -11.38 -11.62 8.74
CA LYS A 448 -12.09 -10.53 8.06
C LYS A 448 -11.12 -9.61 7.36
N THR A 449 -11.16 -9.62 6.03
CA THR A 449 -10.36 -8.73 5.18
C THR A 449 -10.96 -7.33 5.09
N THR A 450 -10.09 -6.33 5.03
CA THR A 450 -10.37 -4.92 4.79
C THR A 450 -9.31 -4.36 3.85
N ASN A 451 -9.74 -3.46 2.96
CA ASN A 451 -8.85 -2.78 2.04
C ASN A 451 -8.98 -1.27 2.25
N VAL A 452 -7.87 -0.54 2.07
CA VAL A 452 -7.83 0.92 2.16
C VAL A 452 -6.83 1.47 1.16
N GLN A 453 -7.20 2.54 0.47
CA GLN A 453 -6.30 3.26 -0.42
C GLN A 453 -5.47 4.25 0.40
N ILE A 454 -4.15 4.12 0.33
CA ILE A 454 -3.19 5.04 0.95
C ILE A 454 -2.42 5.81 -0.13
N PHE A 455 -1.81 6.92 0.24
CA PHE A 455 -1.04 7.77 -0.66
C PHE A 455 0.41 7.85 -0.22
N ASP A 456 1.34 7.83 -1.18
CA ASP A 456 2.76 8.08 -0.94
C ASP A 456 3.10 9.58 -0.90
N SER A 457 4.38 9.93 -0.73
CA SER A 457 4.84 11.33 -0.71
C SER A 457 4.77 12.05 -2.06
N GLN A 458 4.56 11.33 -3.16
CA GLN A 458 4.35 11.88 -4.51
C GLN A 458 2.86 11.97 -4.88
N GLY A 459 1.97 11.41 -4.07
CA GLY A 459 0.53 11.33 -4.31
C GLY A 459 0.10 10.14 -5.15
N ASN A 460 0.97 9.14 -5.37
CA ASN A 460 0.55 7.87 -5.97
C ASN A 460 -0.29 7.10 -4.97
N ALA A 461 -1.35 6.48 -5.47
CA ALA A 461 -2.23 5.65 -4.66
C ALA A 461 -1.71 4.22 -4.60
N HIS A 462 -1.76 3.63 -3.41
CA HIS A 462 -1.47 2.24 -3.14
C HIS A 462 -2.67 1.61 -2.41
N GLU A 463 -3.16 0.46 -2.86
CA GLU A 463 -4.17 -0.30 -2.14
C GLU A 463 -3.49 -1.17 -1.09
N LEU A 464 -3.75 -0.87 0.17
CA LEU A 464 -3.33 -1.63 1.33
C LEU A 464 -4.45 -2.62 1.68
N SER A 465 -4.17 -3.91 1.56
CA SER A 465 -5.07 -4.98 1.97
C SER A 465 -4.58 -5.59 3.29
N ALA A 466 -5.48 -5.72 4.26
CA ALA A 466 -5.18 -6.30 5.55
C ALA A 466 -6.33 -7.21 6.02
N SER A 467 -6.02 -8.12 6.93
CA SER A 467 -7.01 -9.03 7.52
C SER A 467 -6.95 -8.95 9.04
N PHE A 468 -8.12 -8.78 9.66
CA PHE A 468 -8.30 -9.05 11.07
C PHE A 468 -8.43 -10.56 11.26
N VAL A 469 -7.58 -11.12 12.11
CA VAL A 469 -7.56 -12.55 12.43
C VAL A 469 -7.88 -12.75 13.90
N LYS A 470 -8.89 -13.55 14.19
CA LYS A 470 -9.24 -13.94 15.56
C LYS A 470 -8.17 -14.88 16.08
N THR A 471 -7.66 -14.59 17.28
CA THR A 471 -6.59 -15.39 17.88
C THR A 471 -7.16 -16.57 18.67
N ASP A 472 -6.27 -17.39 19.21
CA ASP A 472 -6.59 -18.47 20.15
C ASP A 472 -7.03 -17.96 21.54
N LYS A 473 -6.86 -16.65 21.81
CA LYS A 473 -7.25 -16.02 23.07
C LYS A 473 -8.66 -15.44 22.99
N PRO A 474 -9.48 -15.58 24.05
CA PRO A 474 -10.82 -14.99 24.08
C PRO A 474 -10.80 -13.50 23.78
N ASN A 475 -11.77 -13.04 22.99
CA ASN A 475 -12.01 -11.64 22.65
C ASN A 475 -10.76 -10.88 22.15
N THR A 476 -9.84 -11.59 21.51
CA THR A 476 -8.59 -11.03 21.02
C THR A 476 -8.47 -11.26 19.52
N TRP A 477 -8.10 -10.20 18.82
CA TRP A 477 -7.85 -10.19 17.38
C TRP A 477 -6.46 -9.60 17.13
N ASP A 478 -5.86 -10.00 16.03
CA ASP A 478 -4.72 -9.31 15.45
C ASP A 478 -5.12 -8.73 14.09
N MET A 479 -4.34 -7.80 13.59
CA MET A 479 -4.45 -7.31 12.23
C MET A 479 -3.14 -7.62 11.50
N VAL A 480 -3.23 -8.25 10.33
CA VAL A 480 -2.08 -8.59 9.49
C VAL A 480 -2.22 -7.96 8.11
N LEU A 481 -1.16 -7.31 7.65
CA LEU A 481 -1.07 -6.77 6.30
C LEU A 481 -0.92 -7.93 5.30
N THR A 482 -1.88 -8.11 4.40
CA THR A 482 -1.88 -9.21 3.44
C THR A 482 -1.13 -8.87 2.17
N SER A 483 -1.39 -7.68 1.62
CA SER A 483 -0.68 -7.17 0.44
C SER A 483 -0.74 -5.64 0.38
N ILE A 484 0.19 -5.05 -0.38
CA ILE A 484 0.17 -3.63 -0.74
C ILE A 484 0.53 -3.49 -2.21
N THR A 485 -0.24 -2.73 -3.00
CA THR A 485 0.10 -2.56 -4.42
C THR A 485 1.31 -1.65 -4.59
N GLY A 486 2.13 -1.92 -5.62
CA GLY A 486 3.31 -1.12 -5.94
C GLY A 486 4.58 -1.65 -5.28
N ASP A 487 5.70 -0.97 -5.54
CA ASP A 487 7.00 -1.39 -5.02
C ASP A 487 7.23 -0.78 -3.63
N VAL A 488 6.89 -1.58 -2.61
CA VAL A 488 6.89 -1.20 -1.19
C VAL A 488 7.66 -2.26 -0.40
N ASN A 489 8.50 -1.78 0.52
CA ASN A 489 9.14 -2.61 1.52
C ASN A 489 8.36 -2.52 2.83
N VAL A 490 7.88 -3.66 3.35
CA VAL A 490 7.13 -3.74 4.60
C VAL A 490 8.07 -4.18 5.72
N VAL A 491 8.19 -3.36 6.76
CA VAL A 491 9.04 -3.65 7.93
C VAL A 491 8.21 -4.34 9.02
N THR A 492 7.03 -3.81 9.33
CA THR A 492 6.10 -4.43 10.29
C THR A 492 4.82 -4.84 9.60
N ARG A 493 4.47 -6.12 9.71
CA ARG A 493 3.34 -6.72 9.00
C ARG A 493 2.14 -7.02 9.90
N ARG A 494 2.33 -7.12 11.21
CA ARG A 494 1.29 -7.56 12.15
C ARG A 494 1.17 -6.63 13.34
N ILE A 495 -0.08 -6.35 13.70
CA ILE A 495 -0.48 -5.62 14.89
C ILE A 495 -1.19 -6.61 15.81
N GLU A 496 -0.60 -6.84 16.98
CA GLU A 496 -1.07 -7.88 17.90
C GLU A 496 -1.90 -7.32 19.06
N GLY A 497 -2.84 -8.14 19.53
CA GLY A 497 -3.49 -7.93 20.82
C GLY A 497 -4.55 -6.84 20.82
N ILE A 498 -5.35 -6.75 19.76
CA ILE A 498 -6.58 -5.96 19.71
C ILE A 498 -7.62 -6.69 20.58
N THR A 499 -7.95 -6.12 21.73
CA THR A 499 -8.83 -6.75 22.72
C THR A 499 -10.18 -6.05 22.80
N PHE A 500 -11.20 -6.77 23.28
CA PHE A 500 -12.55 -6.24 23.50
C PHE A 500 -13.02 -6.51 24.94
N LEU A 501 -13.74 -5.55 25.51
CA LEU A 501 -14.33 -5.68 26.83
C LEU A 501 -15.55 -6.62 26.80
N ALA A 502 -16.03 -7.02 27.97
CA ALA A 502 -17.16 -7.96 28.09
C ALA A 502 -18.49 -7.40 27.55
N ASP A 503 -18.61 -6.07 27.43
CA ASP A 503 -19.75 -5.38 26.82
C ASP A 503 -19.61 -5.21 25.30
N GLY A 504 -18.51 -5.68 24.70
CA GLY A 504 -18.22 -5.59 23.28
C GLY A 504 -17.56 -4.30 22.82
N SER A 505 -17.28 -3.33 23.71
CA SER A 505 -16.54 -2.12 23.34
C SER A 505 -15.06 -2.43 23.11
N PHE A 506 -14.35 -1.54 22.42
CA PHE A 506 -12.91 -1.67 22.24
C PHE A 506 -12.20 -1.68 23.60
N GLY A 507 -11.39 -2.71 23.85
CA GLY A 507 -10.64 -2.94 25.09
C GLY A 507 -9.23 -2.38 25.06
N GLY A 508 -8.81 -1.80 23.93
CA GLY A 508 -7.46 -1.33 23.73
C GLY A 508 -6.53 -2.42 23.21
N MET A 509 -5.25 -2.11 23.28
CA MET A 509 -4.18 -2.93 22.76
C MET A 509 -2.99 -3.03 23.71
N GLY A 510 -2.17 -4.07 23.53
CA GLY A 510 -0.90 -4.21 24.25
C GLY A 510 0.16 -3.16 23.88
N SER A 511 0.08 -2.55 22.69
CA SER A 511 0.97 -1.46 22.23
C SER A 511 0.29 -0.10 22.40
N THR A 512 1.05 0.94 22.74
CA THR A 512 0.52 2.30 22.88
C THR A 512 0.20 3.00 21.55
N ASN A 513 0.80 2.59 20.44
CA ASN A 513 0.55 3.14 19.10
C ASN A 513 0.71 2.05 18.02
N PRO A 514 -0.38 1.38 17.59
CA PRO A 514 -0.32 0.44 16.47
C PRO A 514 0.14 1.16 15.21
N THR A 515 1.28 0.73 14.65
CA THR A 515 1.81 1.33 13.42
C THR A 515 2.27 0.26 12.44
N PHE A 516 1.91 0.43 11.17
CA PHE A 516 2.60 -0.25 10.08
C PHE A 516 3.79 0.59 9.64
N GLU A 517 4.95 -0.03 9.57
CA GLU A 517 6.19 0.57 9.11
C GLU A 517 6.51 0.06 7.71
N MET A 518 6.68 1.00 6.78
CA MET A 518 6.98 0.69 5.39
C MET A 518 7.82 1.78 4.73
N SER A 519 8.51 1.44 3.64
CA SER A 519 9.14 2.41 2.74
C SER A 519 8.73 2.14 1.29
N PHE A 520 8.72 3.21 0.49
CA PHE A 520 8.33 3.15 -0.92
C PHE A 520 9.57 3.19 -1.80
N ALA A 521 9.54 2.56 -2.98
CA ALA A 521 10.72 2.43 -3.84
C ALA A 521 11.38 3.74 -4.28
N HIS A 522 10.63 4.84 -4.39
CA HIS A 522 11.20 6.16 -4.70
C HIS A 522 11.91 6.81 -3.50
N ASP A 523 11.67 6.31 -2.29
CA ASP A 523 12.27 6.79 -1.04
C ASP A 523 12.57 5.63 -0.07
N PRO A 524 13.46 4.69 -0.44
CA PRO A 524 13.62 3.42 0.27
C PRO A 524 14.29 3.59 1.64
N THR A 525 15.00 4.70 1.86
CA THR A 525 15.74 5.00 3.09
C THR A 525 14.88 5.61 4.20
N ASN A 526 13.71 6.14 3.87
CA ASN A 526 12.83 6.76 4.84
C ASN A 526 11.67 5.83 5.18
N ILE A 527 11.81 5.09 6.28
CA ILE A 527 10.72 4.31 6.86
C ILE A 527 9.65 5.27 7.36
N ARG A 528 8.39 4.98 7.01
CA ARG A 528 7.22 5.74 7.41
C ARG A 528 6.32 4.87 8.28
N SER A 529 5.77 5.47 9.32
CA SER A 529 4.85 4.82 10.25
C SER A 529 3.44 5.31 9.96
N ILE A 530 2.53 4.40 9.63
CA ILE A 530 1.10 4.68 9.49
C ILE A 530 0.42 4.24 10.79
N THR A 531 -0.11 5.20 11.54
CA THR A 531 -0.83 4.92 12.79
C THR A 531 -2.22 4.36 12.49
N LEU A 532 -2.64 3.34 13.25
CA LEU A 532 -3.97 2.76 13.11
C LEU A 532 -4.85 3.20 14.28
N ASP A 533 -6.02 3.73 13.97
CA ASP A 533 -7.01 4.10 14.97
C ASP A 533 -8.15 3.08 14.99
N PHE A 534 -8.30 2.40 16.13
CA PHE A 534 -9.34 1.39 16.37
C PHE A 534 -10.46 1.91 17.29
N GLY A 535 -10.43 3.19 17.67
CA GLY A 535 -11.38 3.80 18.60
C GLY A 535 -10.82 4.03 20.00
N VAL A 536 -11.68 4.58 20.86
CA VAL A 536 -11.36 4.90 22.25
C VAL A 536 -11.74 3.72 23.14
N ILE A 537 -10.89 3.41 24.11
CA ILE A 537 -11.11 2.31 25.05
C ILE A 537 -12.42 2.55 25.82
N GLY A 538 -13.30 1.56 25.84
CA GLY A 538 -14.61 1.62 26.52
C GLY A 538 -15.72 2.29 25.70
N GLU A 539 -15.43 2.77 24.49
CA GLU A 539 -16.38 3.45 23.62
C GLU A 539 -16.72 2.63 22.37
N PHE A 540 -17.79 3.03 21.67
CA PHE A 540 -18.25 2.40 20.42
C PHE A 540 -17.96 3.27 19.17
N ASN A 541 -16.92 4.10 19.23
CA ASN A 541 -16.54 5.01 18.14
C ASN A 541 -15.53 4.42 17.14
N GLY A 542 -15.19 3.14 17.25
CA GLY A 542 -14.24 2.44 16.40
C GLY A 542 -14.63 0.98 16.15
N LEU A 543 -13.73 0.06 16.47
CA LEU A 543 -14.01 -1.37 16.43
C LEU A 543 -14.90 -1.78 17.61
N SER A 544 -15.79 -2.73 17.37
CA SER A 544 -16.60 -3.39 18.40
C SER A 544 -16.66 -4.89 18.19
N GLN A 545 -17.09 -5.61 19.21
CA GLN A 545 -17.27 -7.05 19.18
C GLN A 545 -18.63 -7.46 19.75
N PHE A 546 -19.51 -7.84 18.84
CA PHE A 546 -20.83 -8.37 19.09
C PHE A 546 -21.03 -9.65 18.29
N GLY A 547 -22.01 -10.46 18.67
CA GLY A 547 -22.44 -11.60 17.86
C GLY A 547 -22.96 -11.18 16.48
N GLY A 548 -23.06 -12.13 15.55
CA GLY A 548 -23.56 -11.90 14.18
C GLY A 548 -22.46 -11.81 13.13
N THR A 549 -22.59 -10.89 12.16
CA THR A 549 -21.66 -10.76 11.02
C THR A 549 -20.53 -9.79 11.29
N SER A 550 -19.32 -10.14 10.83
CA SER A 550 -18.17 -9.23 10.84
C SER A 550 -18.25 -8.20 9.69
N THR A 551 -18.31 -6.91 10.02
CA THR A 551 -18.56 -5.80 9.09
C THR A 551 -17.44 -4.76 9.03
N THR A 552 -16.26 -5.08 9.56
CA THR A 552 -15.13 -4.14 9.65
C THR A 552 -14.75 -3.57 8.29
N ALA A 553 -14.51 -2.25 8.27
CA ALA A 553 -14.01 -1.49 7.14
C ALA A 553 -13.16 -0.31 7.62
N SER A 554 -12.26 0.19 6.77
CA SER A 554 -11.61 1.48 7.00
C SER A 554 -12.66 2.60 6.96
N SER A 555 -12.75 3.40 8.02
CA SER A 555 -13.65 4.56 8.07
C SER A 555 -13.05 5.80 7.43
N GLY A 556 -11.72 5.89 7.31
CA GLY A 556 -11.03 6.98 6.64
C GLY A 556 -9.51 6.90 6.79
N GLN A 557 -8.82 7.76 6.04
CA GLN A 557 -7.37 7.99 6.14
C GLN A 557 -7.08 9.45 5.79
N ASP A 558 -5.91 9.96 6.19
CA ASP A 558 -5.63 11.40 6.21
C ASP A 558 -4.77 11.93 5.03
N GLY A 559 -4.35 11.07 4.12
CA GLY A 559 -3.59 11.37 2.91
C GLY A 559 -4.46 11.64 1.68
N TYR A 560 -3.88 12.25 0.66
CA TYR A 560 -4.57 12.58 -0.59
C TYR A 560 -3.57 12.87 -1.72
N ALA A 561 -3.97 12.58 -2.96
CA ALA A 561 -3.24 13.00 -4.15
C ALA A 561 -3.25 14.53 -4.30
N SER A 562 -2.36 15.08 -5.13
CA SER A 562 -2.40 16.52 -5.43
C SER A 562 -3.73 16.93 -6.08
N GLY A 563 -4.23 18.12 -5.76
CA GLY A 563 -5.52 18.62 -6.23
C GLY A 563 -5.47 20.09 -6.63
N SER A 564 -6.36 20.50 -7.53
CA SER A 564 -6.60 21.91 -7.86
C SER A 564 -7.93 22.37 -7.27
N LEU A 565 -8.07 23.66 -6.98
CA LEU A 565 -9.31 24.21 -6.42
C LEU A 565 -10.45 24.05 -7.44
N SER A 566 -11.49 23.29 -7.07
CA SER A 566 -12.64 23.01 -7.93
C SER A 566 -13.80 23.95 -7.67
N THR A 567 -14.22 24.04 -6.40
CA THR A 567 -15.34 24.90 -5.99
C THR A 567 -15.00 25.69 -4.74
N LEU A 568 -15.55 26.89 -4.62
CA LEU A 568 -15.46 27.72 -3.43
C LEU A 568 -16.86 27.98 -2.89
N SER A 569 -17.00 27.91 -1.58
CA SER A 569 -18.24 28.24 -0.87
C SER A 569 -17.94 28.96 0.44
N VAL A 570 -18.95 29.54 1.06
CA VAL A 570 -18.83 30.15 2.39
C VAL A 570 -19.81 29.48 3.33
N SER A 571 -19.32 29.06 4.50
CA SER A 571 -20.14 28.47 5.55
C SER A 571 -21.02 29.52 6.23
N ARG A 572 -22.01 29.08 7.01
CA ARG A 572 -22.88 29.98 7.77
C ARG A 572 -22.12 30.77 8.84
N GLU A 573 -20.98 30.25 9.28
CA GLU A 573 -20.06 30.87 10.24
C GLU A 573 -19.11 31.88 9.58
N GLY A 574 -19.15 32.04 8.25
CA GLY A 574 -18.28 32.96 7.50
C GLY A 574 -16.91 32.38 7.16
N VAL A 575 -16.75 31.05 7.20
CA VAL A 575 -15.51 30.38 6.78
C VAL A 575 -15.55 30.12 5.28
N LEU A 576 -14.54 30.57 4.54
CA LEU A 576 -14.36 30.19 3.13
C LEU A 576 -13.90 28.72 3.06
N VAL A 577 -14.68 27.89 2.37
CA VAL A 577 -14.40 26.47 2.16
C VAL A 577 -14.15 26.23 0.67
N GLY A 578 -12.91 25.85 0.35
CA GLY A 578 -12.53 25.38 -0.97
C GLY A 578 -12.58 23.86 -1.02
N VAL A 579 -13.21 23.31 -2.06
CA VAL A 579 -13.19 21.87 -2.35
C VAL A 579 -12.26 21.66 -3.53
N PHE A 580 -11.32 20.74 -3.38
CA PHE A 580 -10.32 20.41 -4.38
C PHE A 580 -10.75 19.22 -5.24
N THR A 581 -10.16 19.10 -6.44
CA THR A 581 -10.44 18.01 -7.39
C THR A 581 -10.10 16.61 -6.85
N ASN A 582 -9.29 16.53 -5.80
CA ASN A 582 -8.92 15.30 -5.10
C ASN A 582 -9.94 14.91 -4.00
N GLY A 583 -11.03 15.66 -3.83
CA GLY A 583 -12.09 15.38 -2.86
C GLY A 583 -11.84 15.91 -1.44
N VAL A 584 -10.80 16.74 -1.26
CA VAL A 584 -10.44 17.39 0.02
C VAL A 584 -11.05 18.78 0.12
#